data_AF-A0A1I4LRK0-F1
#
_entry.id   AF-A0A1I4LRK0-F1
#
_cell.length_a   1.000
_cell.length_b   1.000
_cell.length_c   1.000
_cell.angle_alpha   90.00
_cell.angle_beta   90.00
_cell.angle_gamma   90.00
#
_symmetry.space_group_name_H-M   'P 1'
#
loop_
_entity.id
_entity.type
_entity.pdbx_description
1 polymer ?
#
loop_
_entity_poly.entity_id
_entity_poly.type
_entity_poly.pdbx_seq_one_letter_code
_entity_poly.pdbx_strand_id
1 'polypeptide(L)'
;MSLIFFDGFETYATADILKEWNSTTGPVAISATGGRRGGGALLAPSSSSFGWASKTLPANYSTLIVGFSFSPSILPSLTNFILRLMDGGTQQLELGVNPAGNVVVSRNGTVLGTSTAVLAAAEQYVELKATIHDTSGAFEVRLNGVNILSASNVDTKNTANAFVNQVALGVPGNTGLSSIFKYDDFYLLDTTGPAPNNDFLGDVRIDAVYPSADGNYTDWTPSTGTSHYALVDDPTPNTTDYNASNVIGQKDSYVMGDPPSLASQIIYGVRVKVAALKDDAGSRSLKIGIRSGTTDSLGAAQALSTSQIYYSNIHEVDPNTGAAWTPAAVNAMEVVIESA
;
A
#
# COMPACT_ATOMS: atom_id res chain seq x y z
N MET A 1 -7.39 7.30 -12.99
CA MET A 1 -7.00 6.65 -11.73
C MET A 1 -5.51 6.82 -11.62
N SER A 2 -5.08 7.36 -10.50
CA SER A 2 -3.72 7.76 -10.19
C SER A 2 -3.22 7.21 -8.87
N LEU A 3 -4.11 6.75 -7.98
CA LEU A 3 -3.82 5.92 -6.82
C LEU A 3 -3.41 4.53 -7.29
N ILE A 4 -2.10 4.26 -7.22
CA ILE A 4 -1.46 3.04 -7.69
C ILE A 4 -1.61 1.93 -6.64
N PHE A 5 -1.36 2.27 -5.39
CA PHE A 5 -1.24 1.32 -4.30
C PHE A 5 -1.36 2.01 -2.95
N PHE A 6 -1.92 1.32 -1.95
CA PHE A 6 -1.82 1.72 -0.55
C PHE A 6 -1.96 0.52 0.38
N ASP A 7 -1.39 0.65 1.58
CA ASP A 7 -1.35 -0.40 2.59
C ASP A 7 -1.22 0.20 4.01
N GLY A 8 -2.14 -0.18 4.91
CA GLY A 8 -2.08 0.12 6.34
C GLY A 8 -1.50 -1.04 7.16
N PHE A 9 -1.12 -2.15 6.53
CA PHE A 9 -0.46 -3.29 7.18
C PHE A 9 -1.30 -4.01 8.24
N GLU A 10 -2.63 -3.83 8.28
CA GLU A 10 -3.53 -4.49 9.23
C GLU A 10 -4.02 -5.86 8.76
N THR A 11 -4.05 -6.09 7.44
CA THR A 11 -4.82 -7.21 6.87
C THR A 11 -4.02 -8.50 6.73
N TYR A 12 -2.81 -8.60 7.29
CA TYR A 12 -1.95 -9.77 7.11
C TYR A 12 -0.84 -9.85 8.18
N ALA A 13 -0.35 -11.07 8.47
CA ALA A 13 0.72 -11.30 9.43
C ALA A 13 2.11 -11.26 8.76
N THR A 14 3.19 -11.31 9.57
CA THR A 14 4.57 -11.36 9.07
C THR A 14 4.81 -12.45 8.02
N ALA A 15 4.20 -13.62 8.19
CA ALA A 15 4.34 -14.74 7.26
C ALA A 15 3.70 -14.46 5.89
N ASP A 16 2.77 -13.52 5.83
CA ASP A 16 1.93 -13.21 4.68
C ASP A 16 2.37 -11.93 3.95
N ILE A 17 3.46 -11.28 4.36
CA ILE A 17 3.97 -10.07 3.69
C ILE A 17 4.10 -10.29 2.18
N LEU A 18 4.55 -11.48 1.75
CA LEU A 18 4.74 -11.81 0.34
C LEU A 18 3.46 -12.07 -0.46
N LYS A 19 2.29 -12.17 0.22
CA LYS A 19 0.99 -12.20 -0.47
C LYS A 19 0.60 -10.82 -1.00
N GLU A 20 1.16 -9.76 -0.40
CA GLU A 20 0.87 -8.37 -0.72
C GLU A 20 2.07 -7.67 -1.38
N TRP A 21 3.26 -7.78 -0.78
CA TRP A 21 4.52 -7.24 -1.28
C TRP A 21 5.27 -8.29 -2.11
N ASN A 22 6.14 -7.86 -3.02
CA ASN A 22 6.77 -8.78 -3.98
C ASN A 22 8.05 -9.44 -3.45
N SER A 23 8.74 -8.81 -2.50
CA SER A 23 9.90 -9.42 -1.84
C SER A 23 10.18 -8.80 -0.48
N THR A 24 10.92 -9.54 0.33
CA THR A 24 11.53 -9.04 1.57
C THR A 24 13.02 -9.38 1.59
N THR A 25 13.79 -8.61 2.33
CA THR A 25 15.19 -8.90 2.65
C THR A 25 15.42 -8.58 4.12
N GLY A 26 16.17 -9.41 4.81
CA GLY A 26 16.43 -9.23 6.24
C GLY A 26 15.19 -9.42 7.12
N PRO A 27 15.27 -9.07 8.41
CA PRO A 27 14.20 -9.27 9.37
C PRO A 27 13.17 -8.14 9.24
N VAL A 28 12.17 -8.36 8.39
CA VAL A 28 10.99 -7.51 8.26
C VAL A 28 9.81 -8.22 8.91
N ALA A 29 8.98 -7.48 9.64
CA ALA A 29 7.85 -8.04 10.37
C ALA A 29 6.61 -7.15 10.31
N ILE A 30 5.45 -7.72 10.61
CA ILE A 30 4.22 -6.98 10.89
C ILE A 30 4.00 -6.95 12.40
N SER A 31 3.73 -5.77 12.94
CA SER A 31 3.21 -5.59 14.29
C SER A 31 1.72 -5.29 14.20
N ALA A 32 0.88 -6.22 14.66
CA ALA A 32 -0.58 -6.10 14.55
C ALA A 32 -1.18 -4.92 15.36
N THR A 33 -0.42 -4.35 16.30
CA THR A 33 -0.85 -3.24 17.17
C THR A 33 0.18 -2.10 17.24
N GLY A 34 1.22 -2.17 16.39
CA GLY A 34 2.36 -1.24 16.44
C GLY A 34 2.18 0.04 15.63
N GLY A 35 1.11 0.10 14.85
CA GLY A 35 0.74 1.22 13.99
C GLY A 35 -0.13 2.25 14.69
N ARG A 36 -0.58 3.19 13.88
CA ARG A 36 -1.40 4.32 14.29
C ARG A 36 -2.74 3.80 14.79
N ARG A 37 -3.24 4.42 15.86
CA ARG A 37 -4.55 4.08 16.45
C ARG A 37 -4.67 2.62 16.89
N GLY A 38 -3.55 1.95 17.15
CA GLY A 38 -3.51 0.54 17.56
C GLY A 38 -3.67 -0.45 16.41
N GLY A 39 -3.55 0.01 15.16
CA GLY A 39 -3.53 -0.83 13.96
C GLY A 39 -2.19 -1.52 13.69
N GLY A 40 -2.12 -2.14 12.51
CA GLY A 40 -0.95 -2.81 11.97
C GLY A 40 0.18 -1.86 11.59
N ALA A 41 1.41 -2.34 11.55
CA ALA A 41 2.55 -1.60 11.01
C ALA A 41 3.62 -2.55 10.48
N LEU A 42 4.31 -2.12 9.43
CA LEU A 42 5.52 -2.77 8.95
C LEU A 42 6.72 -2.35 9.82
N LEU A 43 7.50 -3.31 10.30
CA LEU A 43 8.76 -3.12 11.02
C LEU A 43 9.93 -3.46 10.09
N ALA A 44 10.81 -2.49 9.78
CA ALA A 44 11.96 -2.72 8.91
C ALA A 44 13.20 -1.89 9.32
N PRO A 45 14.29 -2.51 9.79
CA PRO A 45 14.38 -3.88 10.29
C PRO A 45 13.66 -4.02 11.63
N SER A 46 13.27 -5.24 12.03
CA SER A 46 12.72 -5.53 13.37
C SER A 46 13.79 -5.87 14.41
N SER A 47 15.08 -5.71 14.08
CA SER A 47 16.24 -6.03 14.92
C SER A 47 17.49 -5.25 14.47
N SER A 48 18.66 -5.50 15.08
CA SER A 48 19.97 -4.91 14.72
C SER A 48 20.54 -5.45 13.40
N SER A 49 19.82 -5.28 12.30
CA SER A 49 20.23 -5.72 10.96
C SER A 49 19.82 -4.68 9.91
N PHE A 50 19.90 -5.02 8.64
CA PHE A 50 19.28 -4.29 7.55
C PHE A 50 18.11 -5.11 7.03
N GLY A 51 17.10 -4.45 6.47
CA GLY A 51 15.97 -5.17 5.90
C GLY A 51 14.91 -4.26 5.32
N TRP A 52 14.19 -4.77 4.32
CA TRP A 52 13.18 -4.02 3.58
C TRP A 52 12.15 -4.93 2.92
N ALA A 53 10.96 -4.39 2.68
CA ALA A 53 9.97 -4.97 1.77
C ALA A 53 9.97 -4.17 0.46
N SER A 54 9.73 -4.83 -0.68
CA SER A 54 9.62 -4.15 -1.98
C SER A 54 8.35 -4.50 -2.75
N LYS A 55 7.81 -3.52 -3.46
CA LYS A 55 6.59 -3.62 -4.26
C LYS A 55 6.90 -3.21 -5.69
N THR A 56 6.64 -4.12 -6.63
CA THR A 56 6.67 -3.87 -8.07
C THR A 56 5.38 -3.16 -8.47
N LEU A 57 5.52 -2.11 -9.26
CA LEU A 57 4.42 -1.27 -9.72
C LEU A 57 3.85 -1.80 -11.04
N PRO A 58 2.58 -1.52 -11.36
CA PRO A 58 1.92 -2.08 -12.55
C PRO A 58 2.39 -1.44 -13.87
N ALA A 59 3.13 -0.33 -13.80
CA ALA A 59 3.67 0.37 -14.95
C ALA A 59 4.99 1.08 -14.61
N ASN A 60 5.55 1.78 -15.60
CA ASN A 60 6.70 2.66 -15.45
C ASN A 60 6.21 4.09 -15.21
N TYR A 61 6.72 4.75 -14.17
CA TYR A 61 6.31 6.09 -13.77
C TYR A 61 7.49 7.06 -13.80
N SER A 62 7.38 8.16 -14.53
CA SER A 62 8.38 9.22 -14.53
C SER A 62 8.30 10.08 -13.26
N THR A 63 7.11 10.22 -12.68
CA THR A 63 6.88 10.91 -11.41
C THR A 63 6.03 10.04 -10.49
N LEU A 64 6.45 9.89 -9.24
CA LEU A 64 5.67 9.27 -8.17
C LEU A 64 5.48 10.22 -7.02
N ILE A 65 4.35 10.08 -6.33
CA ILE A 65 4.07 10.69 -5.02
C ILE A 65 3.90 9.54 -4.04
N VAL A 66 4.63 9.60 -2.94
CA VAL A 66 4.66 8.57 -1.89
C VAL A 66 4.39 9.24 -0.56
N GLY A 67 3.53 8.67 0.27
CA GLY A 67 3.36 9.11 1.66
C GLY A 67 3.24 7.94 2.61
N PHE A 68 3.69 8.13 3.85
CA PHE A 68 3.61 7.14 4.92
C PHE A 68 3.84 7.78 6.28
N SER A 69 3.23 7.19 7.30
CA SER A 69 3.67 7.36 8.68
C SER A 69 5.00 6.65 8.89
N PHE A 70 5.92 7.32 9.58
CA PHE A 70 7.23 6.82 9.92
C PHE A 70 7.52 7.05 11.41
N SER A 71 7.96 6.01 12.11
CA SER A 71 8.34 6.10 13.51
C SER A 71 9.56 5.24 13.80
N PRO A 72 10.77 5.82 13.85
CA PRO A 72 11.97 5.09 14.22
C PRO A 72 12.08 5.00 15.75
N SER A 73 12.41 3.82 16.28
CA SER A 73 12.62 3.61 17.73
C SER A 73 13.80 4.42 18.28
N ILE A 74 14.76 4.72 17.40
CA ILE A 74 15.92 5.58 17.63
C ILE A 74 16.40 6.05 16.26
N LEU A 75 17.01 7.24 16.20
CA LEU A 75 17.70 7.70 14.99
C LEU A 75 18.89 6.78 14.66
N PRO A 76 19.20 6.58 13.36
CA PRO A 76 20.31 5.71 12.97
C PRO A 76 21.67 6.32 13.33
N SER A 77 22.72 5.52 13.53
CA SER A 77 24.09 6.04 13.77
C SER A 77 24.87 6.30 12.48
N LEU A 78 24.33 5.87 11.34
CA LEU A 78 24.82 6.14 9.99
C LEU A 78 23.66 6.60 9.11
N THR A 79 23.91 7.47 8.13
CA THR A 79 22.90 7.84 7.15
C THR A 79 22.36 6.59 6.46
N ASN A 80 21.05 6.41 6.50
CA ASN A 80 20.39 5.25 5.95
C ASN A 80 19.09 5.63 5.24
N PHE A 81 18.72 4.83 4.24
CA PHE A 81 17.52 5.08 3.43
C PHE A 81 16.32 4.41 4.06
N ILE A 82 15.20 5.14 4.08
CA ILE A 82 13.93 4.72 4.66
C ILE A 82 12.88 4.44 3.57
N LEU A 83 13.06 5.04 2.39
CA LEU A 83 12.28 4.82 1.17
C LEU A 83 13.23 4.82 -0.03
N ARG A 84 13.00 3.91 -0.97
CA ARG A 84 13.72 3.90 -2.26
C ARG A 84 12.75 3.76 -3.42
N LEU A 85 12.96 4.57 -4.45
CA LEU A 85 12.35 4.41 -5.76
C LEU A 85 13.36 3.72 -6.68
N MET A 86 12.92 2.70 -7.42
CA MET A 86 13.81 1.79 -8.13
C MET A 86 13.29 1.47 -9.55
N ASP A 87 14.23 1.07 -10.40
CA ASP A 87 14.03 0.55 -11.75
C ASP A 87 14.61 -0.87 -11.83
N GLY A 88 13.75 -1.88 -11.87
CA GLY A 88 14.15 -3.29 -11.95
C GLY A 88 15.07 -3.73 -10.81
N GLY A 89 14.83 -3.24 -9.59
CA GLY A 89 15.68 -3.48 -8.41
C GLY A 89 16.92 -2.59 -8.31
N THR A 90 17.21 -1.77 -9.33
CA THR A 90 18.27 -0.78 -9.28
C THR A 90 17.75 0.55 -8.75
N GLN A 91 18.43 1.11 -7.76
CA GLN A 91 18.03 2.35 -7.11
C GLN A 91 18.09 3.55 -8.07
N GLN A 92 17.04 4.37 -8.08
CA GLN A 92 16.96 5.62 -8.83
C GLN A 92 17.10 6.82 -7.89
N LEU A 93 16.23 6.91 -6.87
CA LEU A 93 16.22 7.98 -5.89
C LEU A 93 15.87 7.44 -4.51
N GLU A 94 16.47 8.00 -3.47
CA GLU A 94 16.29 7.58 -2.08
C GLU A 94 15.89 8.74 -1.19
N LEU A 95 15.05 8.44 -0.22
CA LEU A 95 14.85 9.26 0.96
C LEU A 95 15.52 8.56 2.14
N GLY A 96 16.38 9.28 2.85
CA GLY A 96 17.09 8.79 4.02
C GLY A 96 17.11 9.76 5.18
N VAL A 97 17.66 9.29 6.29
CA VAL A 97 17.82 10.05 7.54
C VAL A 97 19.25 9.91 8.00
N ASN A 98 19.89 11.05 8.31
CA ASN A 98 21.24 11.06 8.87
C ASN A 98 21.20 10.92 10.41
N PRO A 99 22.36 10.77 11.09
CA PRO A 99 22.39 10.61 12.55
C PRO A 99 21.88 11.80 13.36
N ALA A 100 21.82 12.99 12.75
CA ALA A 100 21.25 14.18 13.36
C ALA A 100 19.72 14.30 13.14
N GLY A 101 19.12 13.36 12.40
CA GLY A 101 17.71 13.37 12.05
C GLY A 101 17.38 14.19 10.79
N ASN A 102 18.35 14.83 10.13
CA ASN A 102 18.05 15.53 8.88
C ASN A 102 17.66 14.51 7.81
N VAL A 103 16.66 14.89 7.02
CA VAL A 103 16.23 14.15 5.85
C VAL A 103 17.20 14.41 4.71
N VAL A 104 17.60 13.34 4.03
CA VAL A 104 18.54 13.37 2.91
C VAL A 104 17.84 12.80 1.69
N VAL A 105 17.92 13.49 0.57
CA VAL A 105 17.57 12.91 -0.74
C VAL A 105 18.86 12.61 -1.48
N SER A 106 19.01 11.38 -1.96
CA SER A 106 20.16 10.95 -2.76
C SER A 106 19.74 10.21 -4.01
N ARG A 107 20.67 10.15 -4.96
CA ARG A 107 20.61 9.30 -6.16
C ARG A 107 21.78 8.32 -6.09
N ASN A 108 21.49 7.06 -5.79
CA ASN A 108 22.49 5.99 -5.65
C ASN A 108 23.66 6.40 -4.72
N GLY A 109 23.32 6.92 -3.55
CA GLY A 109 24.29 7.42 -2.56
C GLY A 109 24.86 8.82 -2.83
N THR A 110 24.67 9.40 -4.01
CA THR A 110 25.04 10.80 -4.28
C THR A 110 23.99 11.73 -3.67
N VAL A 111 24.36 12.50 -2.65
CA VAL A 111 23.43 13.43 -1.99
C VAL A 111 23.04 14.56 -2.94
N LEU A 112 21.73 14.74 -3.15
CA LEU A 112 21.15 15.84 -3.92
C LEU A 112 20.63 16.96 -3.03
N GLY A 113 20.32 16.66 -1.76
CA GLY A 113 19.85 17.65 -0.80
C GLY A 113 19.81 17.11 0.62
N THR A 114 19.88 18.01 1.59
CA THR A 114 19.73 17.71 3.02
C THR A 114 18.86 18.78 3.66
N SER A 115 17.83 18.37 4.39
CA SER A 115 16.90 19.28 5.05
C SER A 115 17.57 19.97 6.25
N THR A 116 17.05 21.15 6.60
CA THR A 116 17.37 21.79 7.90
C THR A 116 16.48 21.26 9.01
N ALA A 117 15.21 20.95 8.70
CA ALA A 117 14.31 20.26 9.60
C ALA A 117 14.82 18.85 9.91
N VAL A 118 14.49 18.35 11.10
CA VAL A 118 14.88 17.01 11.56
C VAL A 118 13.64 16.15 11.83
N LEU A 119 13.74 14.88 11.47
CA LEU A 119 12.89 13.83 11.99
C LEU A 119 13.26 13.56 13.46
N ALA A 120 12.24 13.41 14.29
CA ALA A 120 12.35 12.94 15.66
C ALA A 120 12.23 11.41 15.70
N ALA A 121 12.69 10.80 16.79
CA ALA A 121 12.39 9.41 17.13
C ALA A 121 10.95 9.27 17.67
N ALA A 122 9.99 9.69 16.85
CA ALA A 122 8.56 9.70 17.14
C ALA A 122 7.78 9.47 15.85
N GLU A 123 6.48 9.21 15.97
CA GLU A 123 5.60 9.11 14.80
C GLU A 123 5.48 10.46 14.09
N GLN A 124 5.74 10.46 12.78
CA GLN A 124 5.61 11.60 11.89
C GLN A 124 5.15 11.14 10.51
N TYR A 125 4.48 12.02 9.78
CA TYR A 125 4.02 11.74 8.42
C TYR A 125 5.02 12.30 7.40
N VAL A 126 5.52 11.44 6.52
CA VAL A 126 6.53 11.77 5.52
C VAL A 126 5.93 11.60 4.13
N GLU A 127 6.12 12.59 3.26
CA GLU A 127 5.73 12.49 1.86
C GLU A 127 6.89 12.89 0.93
N LEU A 128 6.99 12.24 -0.22
CA LEU A 128 7.94 12.52 -1.30
C LEU A 128 7.19 12.58 -2.63
N LYS A 129 7.35 13.67 -3.38
CA LYS A 129 7.04 13.74 -4.82
C LYS A 129 8.35 13.82 -5.58
N ALA A 130 8.59 12.92 -6.51
CA ALA A 130 9.87 12.84 -7.22
C ALA A 130 9.68 12.54 -8.70
N THR A 131 10.35 13.32 -9.55
CA THR A 131 10.44 13.13 -11.00
C THR A 131 11.83 12.62 -11.36
N ILE A 132 11.91 11.52 -12.11
CA ILE A 132 13.16 10.86 -12.53
C ILE A 132 13.60 11.38 -13.90
N HIS A 133 14.65 12.20 -13.92
CA HIS A 133 15.23 12.75 -15.16
C HIS A 133 16.65 13.26 -14.91
N ASP A 134 17.47 13.29 -15.97
CA ASP A 134 18.88 13.74 -15.91
C ASP A 134 19.08 15.26 -15.75
N THR A 135 18.15 16.08 -16.22
CA THR A 135 18.26 17.55 -16.26
C THR A 135 17.01 18.26 -15.77
N SER A 136 15.82 17.67 -15.94
CA SER A 136 14.55 18.20 -15.42
C SER A 136 14.08 17.45 -14.17
N GLY A 137 14.94 16.64 -13.55
CA GLY A 137 14.60 15.90 -12.35
C GLY A 137 14.29 16.85 -11.21
N ALA A 138 13.35 16.44 -10.36
CA ALA A 138 12.86 17.26 -9.27
C ALA A 138 12.41 16.39 -8.10
N PHE A 139 12.43 16.95 -6.90
CA PHE A 139 11.80 16.36 -5.74
C PHE A 139 11.26 17.43 -4.78
N GLU A 140 10.23 17.07 -4.04
CA GLU A 140 9.72 17.79 -2.88
C GLU A 140 9.47 16.77 -1.76
N VAL A 141 9.96 17.06 -0.56
CA VAL A 141 9.75 16.27 0.65
C VAL A 141 8.95 17.07 1.65
N ARG A 142 7.87 16.47 2.16
CA ARG A 142 7.07 17.03 3.24
C ARG A 142 7.22 16.21 4.51
N LEU A 143 7.24 16.91 5.63
CA LEU A 143 7.20 16.34 6.97
C LEU A 143 6.04 16.99 7.73
N ASN A 144 5.07 16.18 8.12
CA ASN A 144 3.83 16.63 8.76
C ASN A 144 3.13 17.74 7.94
N GLY A 145 3.06 17.55 6.62
CA GLY A 145 2.45 18.50 5.68
C GLY A 145 3.29 19.74 5.33
N VAL A 146 4.47 19.93 5.94
CA VAL A 146 5.36 21.07 5.69
C VAL A 146 6.45 20.67 4.70
N ASN A 147 6.66 21.43 3.62
CA ASN A 147 7.81 21.25 2.74
C ASN A 147 9.12 21.55 3.51
N ILE A 148 9.99 20.55 3.64
CA ILE A 148 11.26 20.64 4.37
C ILE A 148 12.49 20.59 3.46
N LEU A 149 12.32 20.15 2.21
CA LEU A 149 13.41 19.94 1.27
C LEU A 149 12.85 19.80 -0.14
N SER A 150 13.35 20.60 -1.07
CA SER A 150 12.97 20.51 -2.48
C SER A 150 14.11 20.91 -3.40
N ALA A 151 14.17 20.31 -4.58
CA ALA A 151 15.06 20.73 -5.66
C ALA A 151 14.39 20.52 -7.01
N SER A 152 14.81 21.30 -8.00
CA SER A 152 14.38 21.21 -9.39
C SER A 152 15.58 21.37 -10.31
N ASN A 153 15.47 20.83 -11.53
CA ASN A 153 16.57 20.83 -12.51
C ASN A 153 17.83 20.13 -11.98
N VAL A 154 17.63 19.03 -11.25
CA VAL A 154 18.70 18.19 -10.71
C VAL A 154 18.63 16.82 -11.35
N ASP A 155 19.78 16.16 -11.47
CA ASP A 155 19.84 14.81 -12.00
C ASP A 155 19.38 13.80 -10.93
N THR A 156 18.15 13.29 -11.08
CA THR A 156 17.54 12.27 -10.21
C THR A 156 17.59 10.87 -10.81
N LYS A 157 18.20 10.72 -12.00
CA LYS A 157 18.17 9.50 -12.81
C LYS A 157 19.50 8.75 -12.69
N ASN A 158 19.49 7.62 -12.01
CA ASN A 158 20.67 6.76 -11.86
C ASN A 158 20.81 5.74 -12.99
N THR A 159 19.70 5.19 -13.49
CA THR A 159 19.75 4.16 -14.56
C THR A 159 19.67 4.78 -15.96
N ALA A 160 19.66 3.94 -16.99
CA ALA A 160 19.40 4.39 -18.37
C ALA A 160 17.96 4.92 -18.56
N ASN A 161 17.02 4.55 -17.68
CA ASN A 161 15.60 4.82 -17.80
C ASN A 161 15.17 6.04 -16.98
N ALA A 162 14.29 6.88 -17.53
CA ALA A 162 13.71 8.05 -16.85
C ALA A 162 12.39 7.70 -16.15
N PHE A 163 12.38 6.58 -15.41
CA PHE A 163 11.21 6.10 -14.70
C PHE A 163 11.60 5.21 -13.53
N VAL A 164 10.61 4.92 -12.69
CA VAL A 164 10.63 3.92 -11.63
C VAL A 164 9.46 2.94 -11.82
N ASN A 165 9.68 1.70 -11.42
CA ASN A 165 8.68 0.61 -11.48
C ASN A 165 8.70 -0.28 -10.23
N GLN A 166 9.42 0.16 -9.19
CA GLN A 166 9.44 -0.53 -7.91
C GLN A 166 9.70 0.48 -6.78
N VAL A 167 9.13 0.20 -5.61
CA VAL A 167 9.38 0.93 -4.36
C VAL A 167 9.87 -0.04 -3.28
N ALA A 168 10.67 0.43 -2.33
CA ALA A 168 11.01 -0.34 -1.14
C ALA A 168 10.95 0.51 0.13
N LEU A 169 10.40 -0.09 1.19
CA LEU A 169 10.36 0.45 2.55
C LEU A 169 11.34 -0.31 3.43
N GLY A 170 12.15 0.43 4.18
CA GLY A 170 13.19 -0.12 5.03
C GLY A 170 14.60 0.16 4.50
N VAL A 171 15.58 -0.49 5.12
CA VAL A 171 16.98 -0.05 5.10
C VAL A 171 17.87 -1.04 4.33
N PRO A 172 18.60 -0.60 3.27
CA PRO A 172 19.55 -1.45 2.53
C PRO A 172 20.80 -1.87 3.29
N GLY A 173 21.19 -1.11 4.30
CA GLY A 173 22.52 -1.13 4.88
C GLY A 173 22.49 -1.22 6.40
N ASN A 174 23.65 -1.53 6.98
CA ASN A 174 23.80 -1.57 8.43
C ASN A 174 23.48 -0.18 9.03
N THR A 175 22.55 -0.16 10.00
CA THR A 175 22.16 1.05 10.74
C THR A 175 23.14 1.43 11.85
N GLY A 176 24.12 0.55 12.14
CA GLY A 176 25.17 0.72 13.14
C GLY A 176 24.69 0.61 14.59
N LEU A 177 23.39 0.41 14.81
CA LEU A 177 22.71 0.25 16.11
C LEU A 177 21.45 -0.61 15.94
N SER A 178 20.88 -1.11 17.05
CA SER A 178 19.55 -1.73 17.02
C SER A 178 18.48 -0.65 16.89
N SER A 179 17.90 -0.50 15.70
CA SER A 179 16.83 0.45 15.40
C SER A 179 15.68 -0.31 14.73
N ILE A 180 14.45 0.01 15.12
CA ILE A 180 13.24 -0.50 14.49
C ILE A 180 12.56 0.68 13.82
N PHE A 181 12.42 0.62 12.50
CA PHE A 181 11.63 1.62 11.79
C PHE A 181 10.24 1.08 11.53
N LYS A 182 9.24 1.82 12.00
CA LYS A 182 7.84 1.49 11.80
C LYS A 182 7.29 2.32 10.65
N TYR A 183 6.57 1.64 9.76
CA TYR A 183 5.86 2.25 8.65
C TYR A 183 4.38 1.89 8.76
N ASP A 184 3.54 2.87 8.48
CA ASP A 184 2.10 2.72 8.48
C ASP A 184 1.46 3.73 7.50
N ASP A 185 0.19 3.57 7.16
CA ASP A 185 -0.59 4.48 6.32
C ASP A 185 0.13 4.82 4.97
N PHE A 186 0.67 3.80 4.29
CA PHE A 186 1.48 3.95 3.08
C PHE A 186 0.61 4.12 1.83
N TYR A 187 0.90 5.12 0.99
CA TYR A 187 0.25 5.29 -0.31
C TYR A 187 1.25 5.62 -1.43
N LEU A 188 0.84 5.30 -2.66
CA LEU A 188 1.52 5.63 -3.92
C LEU A 188 0.54 6.21 -4.93
N LEU A 189 0.89 7.37 -5.47
CA LEU A 189 0.20 7.99 -6.59
C LEU A 189 1.14 8.21 -7.78
N ASP A 190 0.57 8.25 -8.97
CA ASP A 190 1.12 9.01 -10.09
C ASP A 190 0.49 10.41 -10.17
N THR A 191 0.82 11.15 -11.22
CA THR A 191 0.31 12.50 -11.48
C THR A 191 -0.83 12.53 -12.49
N THR A 192 -1.34 11.36 -12.91
CA THR A 192 -2.49 11.28 -13.81
C THR A 192 -3.78 11.51 -13.01
N GLY A 193 -4.94 11.53 -13.67
CA GLY A 193 -6.22 11.68 -12.98
C GLY A 193 -6.49 13.05 -12.35
N PRO A 194 -7.69 13.24 -11.79
CA PRO A 194 -8.09 14.49 -11.16
C PRO A 194 -7.53 14.63 -9.74
N ALA A 195 -7.48 15.87 -9.25
CA ALA A 195 -7.24 16.15 -7.84
C ALA A 195 -8.36 15.52 -6.97
N PRO A 196 -8.07 15.13 -5.72
CA PRO A 196 -6.79 15.30 -5.03
C PRO A 196 -5.74 14.21 -5.29
N ASN A 197 -6.09 13.11 -5.96
CA ASN A 197 -5.22 11.92 -6.11
C ASN A 197 -4.07 12.10 -7.11
N ASN A 198 -3.64 13.32 -7.41
CA ASN A 198 -2.54 13.61 -8.34
C ASN A 198 -1.47 14.52 -7.71
N ASP A 199 -1.55 14.74 -6.40
CA ASP A 199 -0.58 15.47 -5.60
C ASP A 199 -0.52 14.92 -4.16
N PHE A 200 0.27 15.56 -3.30
CA PHE A 200 0.33 15.25 -1.87
C PHE A 200 -1.07 15.19 -1.22
N LEU A 201 -1.35 14.09 -0.53
CA LEU A 201 -2.62 13.90 0.17
C LEU A 201 -2.59 14.48 1.58
N GLY A 202 -1.39 14.72 2.12
CA GLY A 202 -1.18 15.06 3.52
C GLY A 202 -1.18 13.83 4.41
N ASP A 203 -1.39 14.05 5.71
CA ASP A 203 -1.51 12.97 6.70
C ASP A 203 -2.80 12.19 6.45
N VAL A 204 -2.65 11.02 5.81
CA VAL A 204 -3.75 10.10 5.57
C VAL A 204 -3.78 8.97 6.59
N ARG A 205 -4.93 8.31 6.61
CA ARG A 205 -5.22 7.11 7.36
C ARG A 205 -5.74 6.05 6.41
N ILE A 206 -5.33 4.81 6.63
CA ILE A 206 -5.88 3.62 6.00
C ILE A 206 -6.59 2.82 7.09
N ASP A 207 -7.78 2.34 6.78
CA ASP A 207 -8.58 1.52 7.70
C ASP A 207 -9.00 0.24 7.00
N ALA A 208 -8.64 -0.89 7.61
CA ALA A 208 -9.17 -2.18 7.22
C ALA A 208 -10.55 -2.41 7.84
N VAL A 209 -11.49 -2.86 7.01
CA VAL A 209 -12.78 -3.40 7.44
C VAL A 209 -13.00 -4.76 6.80
N TYR A 210 -13.78 -5.59 7.48
CA TYR A 210 -13.98 -6.99 7.14
C TYR A 210 -15.47 -7.26 6.87
N PRO A 211 -15.79 -8.32 6.12
CA PRO A 211 -17.16 -8.79 5.94
C PRO A 211 -17.93 -8.90 7.26
N SER A 212 -19.18 -8.46 7.26
CA SER A 212 -20.05 -8.43 8.45
C SER A 212 -21.44 -9.05 8.20
N ALA A 213 -21.82 -9.22 6.94
CA ALA A 213 -22.99 -9.96 6.51
C ALA A 213 -22.86 -10.40 5.04
N ASP A 214 -23.66 -11.38 4.65
CA ASP A 214 -23.84 -11.74 3.23
C ASP A 214 -24.47 -10.55 2.48
N GLY A 215 -23.99 -10.28 1.27
CA GLY A 215 -24.47 -9.20 0.41
C GLY A 215 -25.53 -9.68 -0.59
N ASN A 216 -25.59 -9.02 -1.74
CA ASN A 216 -26.57 -9.28 -2.80
C ASN A 216 -26.42 -10.66 -3.48
N TYR A 217 -25.22 -11.22 -3.53
CA TYR A 217 -24.87 -12.48 -4.18
C TYR A 217 -24.30 -13.49 -3.19
N THR A 218 -24.72 -14.75 -3.30
CA THR A 218 -24.28 -15.90 -2.49
C THR A 218 -24.27 -17.17 -3.35
N ASP A 219 -23.65 -17.10 -4.53
CA ASP A 219 -23.67 -18.21 -5.51
C ASP A 219 -22.59 -19.26 -5.24
N TRP A 220 -21.53 -18.92 -4.52
CA TRP A 220 -20.43 -19.85 -4.25
C TRP A 220 -20.86 -20.89 -3.20
N THR A 221 -20.02 -21.90 -3.00
CA THR A 221 -20.28 -22.93 -1.98
C THR A 221 -19.40 -22.66 -0.75
N PRO A 222 -19.99 -22.42 0.43
CA PRO A 222 -19.24 -22.26 1.66
C PRO A 222 -18.59 -23.59 2.08
N SER A 223 -17.37 -23.53 2.62
CA SER A 223 -16.66 -24.73 3.11
C SER A 223 -17.38 -25.37 4.31
N THR A 224 -18.09 -24.55 5.11
CA THR A 224 -18.93 -24.99 6.22
C THR A 224 -20.13 -24.05 6.42
N GLY A 225 -21.20 -24.51 7.08
CA GLY A 225 -22.34 -23.65 7.40
C GLY A 225 -23.08 -23.11 6.17
N THR A 226 -23.73 -21.95 6.32
CA THR A 226 -24.51 -21.28 5.25
C THR A 226 -24.26 -19.78 5.15
N SER A 227 -23.55 -19.19 6.11
CA SER A 227 -23.22 -17.76 6.10
C SER A 227 -21.86 -17.60 5.41
N HIS A 228 -21.85 -17.03 4.22
CA HIS A 228 -20.65 -16.94 3.41
C HIS A 228 -19.66 -15.95 4.02
N TYR A 229 -20.14 -14.81 4.55
CA TYR A 229 -19.31 -13.76 5.13
C TYR A 229 -18.45 -14.27 6.30
N ALA A 230 -18.99 -15.19 7.11
CA ALA A 230 -18.33 -15.74 8.30
C ALA A 230 -17.18 -16.71 7.97
N LEU A 231 -16.94 -16.97 6.67
CA LEU A 231 -15.82 -17.77 6.19
C LEU A 231 -14.72 -16.91 5.57
N VAL A 232 -14.89 -15.58 5.56
CA VAL A 232 -13.99 -14.62 4.90
C VAL A 232 -13.84 -13.32 5.70
N ASP A 233 -14.21 -13.31 6.98
CA ASP A 233 -14.14 -12.15 7.89
C ASP A 233 -12.84 -12.07 8.70
N ASP A 234 -11.90 -12.99 8.47
CA ASP A 234 -10.66 -13.03 9.21
C ASP A 234 -9.72 -11.84 8.90
N PRO A 235 -9.03 -11.31 9.92
CA PRO A 235 -8.04 -10.25 9.74
C PRO A 235 -6.79 -10.72 8.99
N THR A 236 -6.52 -12.02 9.00
CA THR A 236 -5.36 -12.64 8.34
C THR A 236 -5.82 -13.81 7.47
N PRO A 237 -5.20 -14.00 6.30
CA PRO A 237 -5.67 -14.99 5.34
C PRO A 237 -5.36 -16.40 5.84
N ASN A 238 -6.36 -17.28 5.82
CA ASN A 238 -6.18 -18.68 6.17
C ASN A 238 -6.79 -19.57 5.05
N THR A 239 -6.71 -20.90 5.21
CA THR A 239 -7.31 -21.86 4.25
C THR A 239 -8.21 -22.89 4.95
N THR A 240 -8.61 -22.62 6.19
CA THR A 240 -9.49 -23.50 6.99
C THR A 240 -10.96 -23.21 6.74
N ASP A 241 -11.31 -21.94 6.53
CA ASP A 241 -12.60 -21.46 6.06
C ASP A 241 -12.44 -20.72 4.72
N TYR A 242 -13.42 -20.90 3.85
CA TYR A 242 -13.42 -20.32 2.51
C TYR A 242 -14.78 -20.51 1.83
N ASN A 243 -15.05 -19.65 0.85
CA ASN A 243 -16.08 -19.91 -0.17
C ASN A 243 -15.37 -20.36 -1.46
N ALA A 244 -15.94 -21.33 -2.18
CA ALA A 244 -15.37 -21.85 -3.42
C ALA A 244 -16.41 -21.93 -4.55
N SER A 245 -15.94 -21.77 -5.78
CA SER A 245 -16.77 -21.93 -6.98
C SER A 245 -15.98 -22.65 -8.08
N ASN A 246 -16.69 -23.49 -8.85
CA ASN A 246 -16.18 -24.14 -10.06
C ASN A 246 -16.96 -23.73 -11.32
N VAL A 247 -17.93 -22.81 -11.22
CA VAL A 247 -18.77 -22.34 -12.33
C VAL A 247 -18.42 -20.89 -12.64
N ILE A 248 -18.10 -20.60 -13.90
CA ILE A 248 -17.79 -19.24 -14.38
C ILE A 248 -19.01 -18.34 -14.26
N GLY A 249 -18.81 -17.12 -13.77
CA GLY A 249 -19.83 -16.09 -13.63
C GLY A 249 -20.62 -16.12 -12.32
N GLN A 250 -20.35 -17.09 -11.44
CA GLN A 250 -20.91 -17.10 -10.09
C GLN A 250 -20.30 -15.97 -9.26
N LYS A 251 -21.14 -15.31 -8.48
CA LYS A 251 -20.73 -14.20 -7.62
C LYS A 251 -21.01 -14.48 -6.16
N ASP A 252 -20.11 -13.97 -5.33
CA ASP A 252 -20.39 -13.70 -3.93
C ASP A 252 -20.16 -12.21 -3.67
N SER A 253 -20.94 -11.65 -2.75
CA SER A 253 -20.72 -10.30 -2.27
C SER A 253 -20.95 -10.19 -0.78
N TYR A 254 -20.33 -9.20 -0.16
CA TYR A 254 -20.29 -9.06 1.29
C TYR A 254 -20.52 -7.62 1.71
N VAL A 255 -21.42 -7.43 2.67
CA VAL A 255 -21.53 -6.16 3.40
C VAL A 255 -20.31 -6.03 4.30
N MET A 256 -19.66 -4.87 4.26
CA MET A 256 -18.45 -4.62 5.04
C MET A 256 -18.78 -3.95 6.37
N GLY A 257 -17.96 -4.19 7.39
CA GLY A 257 -18.03 -3.42 8.62
C GLY A 257 -17.76 -1.93 8.39
N ASP A 258 -18.22 -1.08 9.31
CA ASP A 258 -17.99 0.36 9.24
C ASP A 258 -16.57 0.73 9.70
N PRO A 259 -15.82 1.55 8.95
CA PRO A 259 -14.51 2.01 9.41
C PRO A 259 -14.65 2.92 10.64
N PRO A 260 -13.67 2.91 11.57
CA PRO A 260 -13.78 3.69 12.79
C PRO A 260 -13.71 5.19 12.47
N SER A 261 -14.83 5.91 12.60
CA SER A 261 -14.93 7.38 12.40
C SER A 261 -14.59 7.89 10.98
N LEU A 262 -15.46 7.62 10.00
CA LEU A 262 -15.41 8.26 8.68
C LEU A 262 -16.05 9.67 8.61
N ALA A 263 -16.71 10.13 9.67
CA ALA A 263 -17.47 11.36 9.62
C ALA A 263 -16.58 12.57 9.27
N SER A 264 -17.01 13.33 8.25
CA SER A 264 -16.31 14.53 7.74
C SER A 264 -14.90 14.30 7.17
N GLN A 265 -14.55 13.06 6.83
CA GLN A 265 -13.26 12.74 6.20
C GLN A 265 -13.37 12.79 4.67
N ILE A 266 -12.27 13.17 4.02
CA ILE A 266 -12.09 13.00 2.58
C ILE A 266 -11.66 11.55 2.34
N ILE A 267 -12.36 10.84 1.46
CA ILE A 267 -12.02 9.46 1.10
C ILE A 267 -11.31 9.49 -0.25
N TYR A 268 -10.03 9.17 -0.25
CA TYR A 268 -9.19 9.16 -1.47
C TYR A 268 -9.41 7.92 -2.34
N GLY A 269 -9.87 6.83 -1.75
CA GLY A 269 -10.23 5.63 -2.50
C GLY A 269 -10.57 4.46 -1.59
N VAL A 270 -11.22 3.47 -2.18
CA VAL A 270 -11.53 2.18 -1.56
C VAL A 270 -10.72 1.12 -2.29
N ARG A 271 -10.08 0.22 -1.53
CA ARG A 271 -9.36 -0.93 -2.10
C ARG A 271 -9.93 -2.21 -1.54
N VAL A 272 -10.36 -3.07 -2.45
CA VAL A 272 -10.80 -4.41 -2.12
C VAL A 272 -9.60 -5.34 -2.15
N LYS A 273 -9.45 -6.19 -1.14
CA LYS A 273 -8.41 -7.22 -1.06
C LYS A 273 -9.06 -8.57 -0.81
N VAL A 274 -8.70 -9.57 -1.61
CA VAL A 274 -9.20 -10.94 -1.50
C VAL A 274 -8.03 -11.90 -1.54
N ALA A 275 -7.91 -12.77 -0.53
CA ALA A 275 -6.95 -13.86 -0.54
C ALA A 275 -7.56 -15.07 -1.25
N ALA A 276 -7.02 -15.44 -2.41
CA ALA A 276 -7.59 -16.52 -3.22
C ALA A 276 -6.50 -17.42 -3.82
N LEU A 277 -6.89 -18.64 -4.19
CA LEU A 277 -6.08 -19.61 -4.92
C LEU A 277 -6.98 -20.48 -5.80
N LYS A 278 -6.39 -21.19 -6.76
CA LYS A 278 -7.02 -22.35 -7.42
C LYS A 278 -6.43 -23.64 -6.86
N ASP A 279 -7.28 -24.64 -6.67
CA ASP A 279 -6.94 -25.93 -6.09
C ASP A 279 -6.73 -27.04 -7.14
N ASP A 280 -7.22 -26.84 -8.38
CA ASP A 280 -7.11 -27.81 -9.46
C ASP A 280 -6.25 -27.31 -10.65
N ALA A 281 -5.94 -28.23 -11.56
CA ALA A 281 -5.27 -27.98 -12.82
C ALA A 281 -6.11 -27.11 -13.76
N GLY A 282 -5.44 -26.49 -14.72
CA GLY A 282 -6.05 -25.57 -15.67
C GLY A 282 -6.06 -24.12 -15.18
N SER A 283 -6.36 -23.23 -16.11
CA SER A 283 -6.44 -21.80 -15.86
C SER A 283 -7.80 -21.45 -15.27
N ARG A 284 -7.78 -20.63 -14.22
CA ARG A 284 -8.93 -19.95 -13.63
C ARG A 284 -8.55 -18.52 -13.37
N SER A 285 -9.54 -17.65 -13.37
CA SER A 285 -9.39 -16.25 -13.00
C SER A 285 -10.53 -15.82 -12.10
N LEU A 286 -10.37 -14.64 -11.52
CA LEU A 286 -11.39 -13.98 -10.73
C LEU A 286 -11.43 -12.50 -11.09
N LYS A 287 -12.61 -11.90 -10.98
CA LYS A 287 -12.78 -10.45 -10.98
C LYS A 287 -13.14 -10.03 -9.57
N ILE A 288 -12.59 -8.90 -9.15
CA ILE A 288 -12.88 -8.28 -7.85
C ILE A 288 -13.29 -6.86 -8.10
N GLY A 289 -14.22 -6.38 -7.29
CA GLY A 289 -14.55 -4.98 -7.21
C GLY A 289 -15.59 -4.78 -6.13
N ILE A 290 -16.50 -3.86 -6.39
CA ILE A 290 -17.52 -3.46 -5.43
C ILE A 290 -18.89 -3.36 -6.10
N ARG A 291 -19.90 -3.36 -5.26
CA ARG A 291 -21.24 -2.92 -5.57
C ARG A 291 -21.53 -1.68 -4.73
N SER A 292 -21.93 -0.60 -5.38
CA SER A 292 -22.41 0.62 -4.73
C SER A 292 -23.81 0.92 -5.23
N GLY A 293 -24.78 1.05 -4.32
CA GLY A 293 -26.19 1.09 -4.67
C GLY A 293 -26.58 -0.17 -5.45
N THR A 294 -26.94 -0.01 -6.73
CA THR A 294 -27.25 -1.14 -7.63
C THR A 294 -26.16 -1.42 -8.67
N THR A 295 -25.06 -0.68 -8.63
CA THR A 295 -24.02 -0.69 -9.67
C THR A 295 -22.86 -1.59 -9.25
N ASP A 296 -22.67 -2.69 -9.98
CA ASP A 296 -21.49 -3.54 -9.89
C ASP A 296 -20.36 -2.92 -10.73
N SER A 297 -19.20 -2.72 -10.11
CA SER A 297 -17.99 -2.27 -10.78
C SER A 297 -16.86 -3.25 -10.49
N LEU A 298 -16.69 -4.23 -11.37
CA LEU A 298 -15.63 -5.24 -11.28
C LEU A 298 -14.41 -4.85 -12.12
N GLY A 299 -13.22 -5.14 -11.61
CA GLY A 299 -11.97 -5.03 -12.35
C GLY A 299 -11.82 -6.08 -13.46
N ALA A 300 -10.71 -6.01 -14.19
CA ALA A 300 -10.32 -7.03 -15.14
C ALA A 300 -10.09 -8.39 -14.47
N ALA A 301 -10.27 -9.48 -15.23
CA ALA A 301 -10.01 -10.83 -14.74
C ALA A 301 -8.53 -11.02 -14.39
N GLN A 302 -8.25 -11.51 -13.18
CA GLN A 302 -6.92 -11.77 -12.65
C GLN A 302 -6.70 -13.27 -12.56
N ALA A 303 -5.61 -13.77 -13.14
CA ALA A 303 -5.31 -15.20 -13.17
C ALA A 303 -4.99 -15.74 -11.76
N LEU A 304 -5.59 -16.88 -11.41
CA LEU A 304 -5.41 -17.52 -10.13
C LEU A 304 -4.10 -18.31 -10.03
N SER A 305 -3.40 -18.13 -8.91
CA SER A 305 -2.23 -18.90 -8.51
C SER A 305 -2.65 -20.17 -7.75
N THR A 306 -1.78 -21.18 -7.73
CA THR A 306 -1.94 -22.36 -6.86
C THR A 306 -1.52 -22.10 -5.41
N SER A 307 -0.87 -20.97 -5.15
CA SER A 307 -0.60 -20.47 -3.79
C SER A 307 -1.54 -19.32 -3.49
N GLN A 308 -2.03 -19.25 -2.25
CA GLN A 308 -2.86 -18.13 -1.81
C GLN A 308 -2.07 -16.81 -1.87
N ILE A 309 -2.59 -15.84 -2.62
CA ILE A 309 -2.06 -14.47 -2.68
C ILE A 309 -3.21 -13.47 -2.61
N TYR A 310 -2.90 -12.19 -2.35
CA TYR A 310 -3.90 -11.14 -2.45
C TYR A 310 -4.10 -10.71 -3.89
N TYR A 311 -5.37 -10.67 -4.27
CA TYR A 311 -5.87 -9.99 -5.44
C TYR A 311 -6.59 -8.72 -4.98
N SER A 312 -6.52 -7.65 -5.78
CA SER A 312 -7.13 -6.39 -5.35
C SER A 312 -7.66 -5.55 -6.51
N ASN A 313 -8.54 -4.61 -6.17
CA ASN A 313 -9.04 -3.58 -7.07
C ASN A 313 -9.23 -2.27 -6.31
N ILE A 314 -8.89 -1.14 -6.93
CA ILE A 314 -8.96 0.20 -6.32
C ILE A 314 -10.06 1.01 -7.02
N HIS A 315 -10.86 1.72 -6.22
CA HIS A 315 -11.92 2.62 -6.66
C HIS A 315 -11.72 4.01 -6.04
N GLU A 316 -11.24 4.98 -6.81
CA GLU A 316 -11.07 6.37 -6.35
C GLU A 316 -12.40 7.13 -6.24
N VAL A 317 -13.39 6.72 -7.02
CA VAL A 317 -14.72 7.32 -7.06
C VAL A 317 -15.76 6.25 -6.82
N ASP A 318 -16.89 6.66 -6.27
CA ASP A 318 -18.05 5.81 -6.11
C ASP A 318 -18.61 5.46 -7.51
N PRO A 319 -18.62 4.18 -7.92
CA PRO A 319 -19.08 3.80 -9.26
C PRO A 319 -20.58 4.05 -9.48
N ASN A 320 -21.37 4.20 -8.41
CA ASN A 320 -22.79 4.52 -8.53
C ASN A 320 -23.04 5.97 -8.94
N THR A 321 -22.20 6.89 -8.46
CA THR A 321 -22.38 8.34 -8.67
C THR A 321 -21.36 8.96 -9.62
N GLY A 322 -20.22 8.29 -9.84
CA GLY A 322 -19.06 8.83 -10.56
C GLY A 322 -18.36 9.97 -9.83
N ALA A 323 -18.69 10.19 -8.55
CA ALA A 323 -18.17 11.28 -7.72
C ALA A 323 -17.27 10.75 -6.59
N ALA A 324 -16.66 11.67 -5.83
CA ALA A 324 -15.88 11.31 -4.65
C ALA A 324 -16.73 10.53 -3.65
N TRP A 325 -16.11 9.54 -3.00
CA TRP A 325 -16.75 8.74 -1.99
C TRP A 325 -17.28 9.59 -0.83
N THR A 326 -18.50 9.27 -0.40
CA THR A 326 -19.06 9.78 0.86
C THR A 326 -18.96 8.70 1.93
N PRO A 327 -18.90 9.06 3.23
CA PRO A 327 -18.93 8.08 4.31
C PRO A 327 -20.12 7.12 4.22
N ALA A 328 -21.31 7.63 3.88
CA ALA A 328 -22.51 6.81 3.73
C ALA A 328 -22.41 5.82 2.57
N ALA A 329 -21.79 6.22 1.45
CA ALA A 329 -21.57 5.32 0.31
C ALA A 329 -20.56 4.21 0.65
N VAL A 330 -19.49 4.55 1.39
CA VAL A 330 -18.52 3.54 1.86
C VAL A 330 -19.17 2.54 2.80
N ASN A 331 -20.00 2.98 3.75
CA ASN A 331 -20.68 2.07 4.68
C ASN A 331 -21.74 1.20 4.00
N ALA A 332 -22.30 1.64 2.87
CA ALA A 332 -23.35 0.92 2.15
C ALA A 332 -22.82 0.03 1.02
N MET A 333 -21.52 0.09 0.70
CA MET A 333 -20.95 -0.69 -0.39
C MET A 333 -20.79 -2.16 0.00
N GLU A 334 -20.84 -3.02 -1.00
CA GLU A 334 -20.50 -4.44 -0.85
C GLU A 334 -19.22 -4.73 -1.63
N VAL A 335 -18.36 -5.59 -1.10
CA VAL A 335 -17.29 -6.21 -1.88
C VAL A 335 -17.89 -7.30 -2.77
N VAL A 336 -17.50 -7.37 -4.03
CA VAL A 336 -17.99 -8.38 -4.99
C VAL A 336 -16.83 -9.16 -5.59
N ILE A 337 -17.01 -10.48 -5.67
CA ILE A 337 -16.07 -11.42 -6.30
C ILE A 337 -16.84 -12.22 -7.36
N GLU A 338 -16.27 -12.37 -8.55
CA GLU A 338 -16.84 -13.16 -9.65
C GLU A 338 -15.80 -14.17 -10.15
N SER A 339 -16.18 -15.43 -10.29
CA SER A 339 -15.35 -16.46 -10.96
C SER A 339 -15.30 -16.22 -12.47
N ALA A 340 -14.12 -16.33 -13.10
CA ALA A 340 -13.91 -16.02 -14.52
C ALA A 340 -13.03 -17.05 -15.25
#